data_AF-A0A668T7G5-F1
#
_entry.id   AF-A0A668T7G5-F1
#
_cell.length_a   1.000
_cell.length_b   1.000
_cell.length_c   1.000
_cell.angle_alpha   90.00
_cell.angle_beta   90.00
_cell.angle_gamma   90.00
#
_symmetry.space_group_name_H-M   'P 1'
#
loop_
_entity.id
_entity.type
_entity.pdbx_description
1 polymer ?
#
loop_
_entity_poly.entity_id
_entity_poly.type
_entity_poly.pdbx_seq_one_letter_code
_entity_poly.pdbx_strand_id
1 'polypeptide(L)'
;MWTLRTEAQNSEAQSPVTVASGVHRKPALNYTARRPVRDKTGESDRTFKEFLGTYNKVTENCFMDCVRDFTTRDVKPEESSCSESCLQKYLKMTQRISMRFQEYHIQQNEALAAKAGLLGQPR
;
A
#
# COMPACT_ATOMS: atom_id res chain seq x y z
N MET A 1 -51.12 14.98 -7.79
CA MET A 1 -50.17 15.02 -8.92
C MET A 1 -49.08 14.01 -8.66
N TRP A 2 -49.03 12.94 -9.47
CA TRP A 2 -48.02 11.90 -9.45
C TRP A 2 -46.77 12.37 -10.20
N THR A 3 -45.57 12.18 -9.66
CA THR A 3 -44.52 11.29 -10.22
C THR A 3 -43.26 11.28 -9.34
N LEU A 4 -42.67 10.09 -9.27
CA LEU A 4 -41.54 9.66 -8.46
C LEU A 4 -40.16 10.13 -8.98
N ARG A 5 -39.22 10.29 -8.03
CA ARG A 5 -37.84 9.74 -8.00
C ARG A 5 -37.19 9.33 -9.34
N THR A 6 -36.06 9.95 -9.70
CA THR A 6 -34.71 9.33 -9.86
C THR A 6 -33.74 10.30 -10.54
N GLU A 7 -32.59 10.56 -9.90
CA GLU A 7 -31.25 10.87 -10.44
C GLU A 7 -30.40 11.17 -9.17
N ALA A 8 -29.56 10.31 -8.59
CA ALA A 8 -28.58 9.37 -9.12
C ALA A 8 -27.57 10.02 -10.08
N GLN A 9 -26.71 10.89 -9.56
CA GLN A 9 -25.28 10.85 -9.89
C GLN A 9 -24.40 11.37 -8.75
N ASN A 10 -23.85 10.38 -8.05
CA ASN A 10 -22.61 10.43 -7.30
C ASN A 10 -21.45 10.72 -8.26
N SER A 11 -20.79 11.88 -8.15
CA SER A 11 -19.37 12.06 -8.46
C SER A 11 -18.97 13.53 -8.37
N GLU A 12 -18.47 13.99 -7.22
CA GLU A 12 -17.39 14.99 -7.26
C GLU A 12 -16.58 14.88 -5.97
N ALA A 13 -15.71 13.88 -5.99
CA ALA A 13 -14.54 13.87 -5.14
C ALA A 13 -13.64 15.07 -5.51
N GLN A 14 -13.41 15.94 -4.54
CA GLN A 14 -12.10 16.54 -4.24
C GLN A 14 -11.24 17.09 -5.40
N SER A 15 -11.21 18.42 -5.56
CA SER A 15 -9.96 19.23 -5.61
C SER A 15 -10.23 20.72 -5.86
N PRO A 16 -9.77 21.64 -4.99
CA PRO A 16 -9.56 23.02 -5.38
C PRO A 16 -8.06 23.33 -5.38
N VAL A 17 -7.39 23.11 -6.52
CA VAL A 17 -6.20 23.88 -6.95
C VAL A 17 -6.03 23.68 -8.47
N THR A 18 -6.86 24.36 -9.25
CA THR A 18 -6.66 24.51 -10.69
C THR A 18 -5.99 25.85 -10.97
N VAL A 19 -4.70 25.82 -11.34
CA VAL A 19 -4.09 26.86 -12.17
C VAL A 19 -3.52 26.15 -13.40
N ALA A 20 -4.24 26.25 -14.51
CA ALA A 20 -3.81 25.79 -15.82
C ALA A 20 -3.29 26.98 -16.63
N SER A 21 -2.03 26.92 -17.08
CA SER A 21 -1.54 27.58 -18.30
C SER A 21 -0.10 27.13 -18.60
N GLY A 22 0.12 26.53 -19.77
CA GLY A 22 1.47 26.29 -20.31
C GLY A 22 1.66 24.97 -21.04
N VAL A 23 1.21 24.89 -22.30
CA VAL A 23 1.57 23.82 -23.25
C VAL A 23 2.90 24.18 -23.91
N HIS A 24 3.93 23.34 -23.77
CA HIS A 24 4.93 23.11 -24.80
C HIS A 24 5.53 21.70 -24.67
N ARG A 25 5.34 20.89 -25.73
CA ARG A 25 5.96 19.57 -25.93
C ARG A 25 7.44 19.73 -26.33
N LYS A 26 8.30 18.82 -25.88
CA LYS A 26 9.01 17.83 -26.73
C LYS A 26 9.66 16.71 -25.89
N PRO A 27 9.95 15.54 -26.50
CA PRO A 27 9.94 14.25 -25.84
C PRO A 27 11.32 13.84 -25.32
N ALA A 28 11.35 13.33 -24.09
CA ALA A 28 12.41 12.45 -23.64
C ALA A 28 11.81 11.03 -23.56
N LEU A 29 12.39 10.09 -24.29
CA LEU A 29 12.27 8.66 -24.02
C LEU A 29 12.53 8.45 -22.52
N ASN A 30 11.48 8.23 -21.71
CA ASN A 30 11.66 7.70 -20.37
C ASN A 30 11.57 6.18 -20.45
N TYR A 31 12.64 5.51 -20.06
CA TYR A 31 12.82 4.07 -20.23
C TYR A 31 11.91 3.22 -19.32
N THR A 32 11.09 3.81 -18.45
CA THR A 32 10.17 3.04 -17.61
C THR A 32 8.85 3.76 -17.33
N ALA A 33 8.10 4.09 -18.38
CA ALA A 33 6.64 4.03 -18.24
C ALA A 33 6.24 2.56 -18.08
N ARG A 34 6.34 2.00 -16.86
CA ARG A 34 5.78 0.68 -16.56
C ARG A 34 4.30 0.77 -16.84
N ARG A 35 3.85 0.08 -17.90
CA ARG A 35 2.42 -0.06 -18.20
C ARG A 35 1.73 -0.63 -16.94
N PRO A 36 0.57 -0.07 -16.52
CA PRO A 36 -0.22 -0.73 -15.48
C PRO A 36 -0.55 -2.13 -15.98
N VAL A 37 -0.08 -3.15 -15.25
CA VAL A 37 -0.44 -4.54 -15.54
C VAL A 37 -1.94 -4.63 -15.37
N ARG A 38 -2.67 -4.81 -16.48
CA ARG A 38 -4.12 -5.05 -16.45
C ARG A 38 -4.33 -6.45 -15.90
N ASP A 39 -4.36 -6.55 -14.58
CA ASP A 39 -4.53 -7.80 -13.86
C ASP A 39 -6.01 -8.22 -13.89
N LYS A 40 -6.35 -9.15 -14.80
CA LYS A 40 -7.69 -9.74 -14.92
C LYS A 40 -7.98 -10.82 -13.85
N THR A 41 -7.14 -10.92 -12.83
CA THR A 41 -7.20 -12.03 -11.87
C THR A 41 -8.20 -11.74 -10.76
N GLY A 42 -8.82 -12.81 -10.23
CA GLY A 42 -9.81 -12.72 -9.15
C GLY A 42 -9.21 -12.19 -7.85
N GLU A 43 -10.06 -11.82 -6.88
CA GLU A 43 -9.60 -11.29 -5.58
C GLU A 43 -8.68 -12.27 -4.84
N SER A 44 -8.97 -13.58 -4.91
CA SER A 44 -8.12 -14.66 -4.40
C SER A 44 -6.74 -14.70 -5.05
N ASP A 45 -6.66 -14.44 -6.35
CA ASP A 45 -5.39 -14.44 -7.07
C ASP A 45 -4.57 -13.18 -6.78
N ARG A 46 -5.22 -12.04 -6.54
CA ARG A 46 -4.52 -10.80 -6.18
C ARG A 46 -3.85 -10.93 -4.82
N THR A 47 -4.57 -11.44 -3.83
CA THR A 47 -4.02 -11.69 -2.48
C THR A 47 -2.88 -12.71 -2.52
N PHE A 48 -2.99 -13.74 -3.36
CA PHE A 48 -1.91 -14.71 -3.54
C PHE A 48 -0.68 -14.10 -4.23
N LYS A 49 -0.87 -13.26 -5.26
CA LYS A 49 0.24 -12.52 -5.91
C LYS A 49 0.94 -11.58 -4.94
N GLU A 50 0.19 -10.88 -4.10
CA GLU A 50 0.73 -10.04 -3.04
C GLU A 50 1.54 -10.86 -2.03
N PHE A 51 1.00 -12.01 -1.60
CA PHE A 51 1.71 -12.93 -0.72
C PHE A 51 3.05 -13.38 -1.31
N LEU A 52 3.08 -13.80 -2.58
CA LEU A 52 4.33 -14.20 -3.24
C LEU A 52 5.32 -13.02 -3.37
N GLY A 53 4.80 -11.81 -3.61
CA GLY A 53 5.61 -10.59 -3.61
C GLY A 53 6.27 -10.34 -2.25
N THR A 54 5.50 -10.44 -1.17
CA THR A 54 6.03 -10.31 0.20
C THR A 54 6.99 -11.44 0.55
N TYR A 55 6.70 -12.67 0.18
CA TYR A 55 7.56 -13.84 0.43
C TYR A 55 8.97 -13.63 -0.15
N ASN A 56 9.04 -13.20 -1.41
CA ASN A 56 10.33 -12.91 -2.06
C ASN A 56 11.05 -11.77 -1.36
N LYS A 57 10.31 -10.73 -0.95
CA LYS A 57 10.91 -9.57 -0.27
C LYS A 57 11.52 -9.94 1.08
N VAL A 58 10.81 -10.73 1.88
CA VAL A 58 11.29 -11.20 3.18
C VAL A 58 12.49 -12.11 3.02
N THR A 59 12.43 -13.01 2.04
CA THR A 59 13.54 -13.94 1.77
C THR A 59 14.82 -13.17 1.40
N GLU A 60 14.73 -12.15 0.54
CA GLU A 60 15.87 -11.29 0.21
C GLU A 60 16.42 -10.56 1.44
N ASN A 61 15.54 -9.93 2.22
CA ASN A 61 15.94 -9.20 3.43
C ASN A 61 16.62 -10.10 4.46
N CYS A 62 16.02 -11.25 4.77
CA CYS A 62 16.59 -12.16 5.75
C CYS A 62 17.88 -12.81 5.27
N PHE A 63 18.01 -13.08 3.96
CA PHE A 63 19.28 -13.56 3.39
C PHE A 63 20.39 -12.53 3.59
N MET A 64 20.15 -11.25 3.25
CA MET A 64 21.14 -10.18 3.38
C MET A 64 21.53 -9.90 4.83
N ASP A 65 20.59 -10.04 5.78
CA ASP A 65 20.85 -9.76 7.19
C ASP A 65 21.51 -10.94 7.93
N CYS A 66 21.17 -12.17 7.57
CA CYS A 66 21.55 -13.37 8.33
C CYS A 66 22.68 -14.19 7.70
N VAL A 67 22.72 -14.32 6.37
CA VAL A 67 23.72 -15.16 5.69
C VAL A 67 24.98 -14.34 5.46
N ARG A 68 25.99 -14.59 6.28
CA ARG A 68 27.22 -13.79 6.36
C ARG A 68 28.47 -14.63 6.14
N ASP A 69 28.37 -15.95 6.27
CA ASP A 69 29.50 -16.85 6.12
C ASP A 69 29.38 -17.69 4.84
N PHE A 70 30.29 -17.47 3.90
CA PHE A 70 30.34 -18.17 2.62
C PHE A 70 31.47 -19.20 2.54
N THR A 71 32.00 -19.66 3.69
CA THR A 71 33.07 -20.68 3.74
C THR A 71 32.54 -22.09 3.41
N THR A 72 31.26 -22.34 3.65
CA THR A 72 30.59 -23.63 3.40
C THR A 72 29.36 -23.46 2.52
N ARG A 73 28.96 -24.53 1.82
CA ARG A 73 27.71 -24.55 1.04
C ARG A 73 26.48 -24.76 1.91
N ASP A 74 26.68 -25.27 3.12
CA ASP A 74 25.63 -25.52 4.10
C ASP A 74 25.40 -24.29 4.99
N VAL A 75 24.13 -24.06 5.35
CA VAL A 75 23.72 -22.98 6.24
C VAL A 75 24.13 -23.31 7.67
N LYS A 76 24.85 -22.40 8.32
CA LYS A 76 25.29 -22.62 9.71
C LYS A 76 24.10 -22.53 10.67
N PRO A 77 24.12 -23.21 11.83
CA PRO A 77 23.02 -23.16 12.80
C PRO A 77 22.72 -21.74 13.31
N GLU A 78 23.75 -20.89 13.40
CA GLU A 78 23.61 -19.47 13.74
C GLU A 78 22.83 -18.68 12.68
N GLU A 79 23.04 -18.96 11.40
CA GLU A 79 22.32 -18.33 10.29
C GLU A 79 20.88 -18.83 10.19
N SER A 80 20.65 -20.13 10.46
CA SER A 80 19.31 -20.71 10.52
C SER A 80 18.45 -20.07 11.62
N SER A 81 18.99 -19.98 12.85
CA SER A 81 18.29 -19.34 13.98
C SER A 81 18.08 -17.84 13.77
N CYS A 82 19.03 -17.15 13.12
CA CYS A 82 18.86 -15.77 12.69
C CYS A 82 17.71 -15.64 11.69
N SER A 83 17.65 -16.51 10.69
CA SER A 83 16.64 -16.47 9.61
C SER A 83 15.22 -16.65 10.14
N GLU A 84 15.02 -17.59 11.07
CA GLU A 84 13.75 -17.79 11.76
C GLU A 84 13.32 -16.56 12.56
N SER A 85 14.27 -15.98 13.32
CA SER A 85 14.05 -14.77 14.10
C SER A 85 13.75 -13.57 13.20
N CYS A 86 14.42 -13.46 12.04
CA CYS A 86 14.20 -12.42 11.05
C CYS A 86 12.77 -12.47 10.50
N LEU A 87 12.33 -13.66 10.06
CA LEU A 87 10.97 -13.85 9.55
C LEU A 87 9.92 -13.48 10.61
N GLN A 88 10.07 -13.96 11.84
CA GLN A 88 9.14 -13.63 12.92
C GLN A 88 9.12 -12.13 13.24
N LYS A 89 10.28 -11.47 13.26
CA LYS A 89 10.38 -10.02 13.46
C LYS A 89 9.71 -9.27 12.32
N TYR A 90 9.94 -9.66 11.07
CA TYR A 90 9.33 -9.03 9.91
C TYR A 90 7.80 -9.11 9.97
N LEU A 91 7.24 -10.30 10.21
CA LEU A 91 5.79 -10.48 10.27
C LEU A 91 5.16 -9.65 11.40
N LYS A 92 5.76 -9.67 12.60
CA LYS A 92 5.30 -8.85 13.74
C LYS A 92 5.42 -7.35 13.46
N MET A 93 6.49 -6.92 12.80
CA MET A 93 6.71 -5.53 12.39
C MET A 93 5.65 -5.09 11.40
N THR A 94 5.41 -5.86 10.33
CA THR A 94 4.41 -5.53 9.30
C THR A 94 3.01 -5.41 9.89
N GLN A 95 2.62 -6.30 10.81
CA GLN A 95 1.34 -6.18 11.53
C GLN A 95 1.27 -4.91 12.38
N ARG A 96 2.33 -4.60 13.14
CA ARG A 96 2.40 -3.38 13.95
C ARG A 96 2.32 -2.11 13.11
N ILE A 97 3.05 -2.06 12.00
CA ILE A 97 3.01 -0.93 11.06
C ILE A 97 1.61 -0.77 10.49
N SER A 98 0.96 -1.85 10.06
CA SER A 98 -0.41 -1.82 9.54
C SER A 98 -1.39 -1.23 10.55
N MET A 99 -1.34 -1.64 11.82
CA MET A 99 -2.19 -1.08 12.88
C MET A 99 -1.98 0.43 13.04
N ARG A 100 -0.72 0.89 13.13
CA ARG A 100 -0.42 2.32 13.30
C ARG A 100 -0.82 3.16 12.09
N PHE A 101 -0.68 2.59 10.90
CA PHE A 101 -1.11 3.23 9.67
C PHE A 101 -2.64 3.41 9.63
N GLN A 102 -3.39 2.38 10.01
CA GLN A 102 -4.86 2.46 10.13
C GLN A 102 -5.29 3.51 11.16
N GLU A 103 -4.67 3.52 12.35
CA GLU A 103 -4.93 4.55 13.38
C GLU A 103 -4.72 5.97 12.82
N TYR A 104 -3.62 6.18 12.08
CA TYR A 104 -3.33 7.47 11.47
C TYR A 104 -4.37 7.89 10.43
N HIS A 105 -4.80 6.95 9.58
CA HIS A 105 -5.86 7.20 8.59
C HIS A 105 -7.20 7.56 9.22
N ILE A 106 -7.57 6.89 10.33
CA ILE A 106 -8.78 7.21 11.08
C ILE A 106 -8.72 8.65 11.62
N GLN A 107 -7.62 9.04 12.25
CA GLN A 107 -7.44 10.40 12.79
C GLN A 107 -7.52 11.48 11.69
N GLN A 108 -6.92 11.22 10.52
CA GLN A 108 -7.02 12.14 9.39
C GLN A 108 -8.48 12.28 8.91
N ASN A 109 -9.20 11.16 8.79
CA ASN A 109 -10.60 11.18 8.36
C ASN A 109 -11.51 11.88 9.38
N GLU A 110 -11.28 11.69 10.68
CA GLU A 110 -11.99 12.42 11.74
C GLU A 110 -11.73 13.92 11.68
N ALA A 111 -10.47 14.33 11.47
CA ALA A 111 -10.11 15.73 11.31
C ALA A 111 -10.73 16.35 10.04
N LEU A 112 -10.82 15.59 8.95
CA LEU A 112 -11.50 16.01 7.72
C LEU A 112 -13.02 16.10 7.93
N ALA A 113 -13.63 15.16 8.64
CA ALA A 113 -15.06 15.17 8.97
C ALA A 113 -15.43 16.33 9.91
N ALA A 114 -14.57 16.66 10.87
CA ALA A 114 -14.70 17.83 11.73
C ALA A 114 -14.67 19.13 10.91
N LYS A 115 -13.72 19.25 9.97
CA LYS A 115 -13.61 20.40 9.07
C LYS A 115 -14.79 20.50 8.09
N ALA A 116 -15.38 19.38 7.71
CA ALA A 116 -16.57 19.32 6.87
C ALA A 116 -17.88 19.60 7.63
N GLY A 117 -17.84 19.85 8.95
CA GLY A 117 -19.02 20.15 9.75
C GLY A 117 -19.97 18.96 9.96
N LEU A 118 -19.52 17.73 9.69
CA LEU A 118 -20.33 16.50 9.81
C LEU A 118 -20.36 15.94 11.24
N LEU A 119 -19.42 16.36 12.10
CA LEU A 119 -19.49 16.10 13.53
C LEU A 119 -20.47 17.09 14.15
N GLY A 120 -21.74 16.69 14.18
CA GLY A 120 -22.80 17.38 14.90
C GLY A 120 -22.36 17.72 16.31
N GLN A 121 -22.47 18.99 16.64
CA GLN A 121 -22.19 19.57 17.94
C GLN A 121 -22.83 18.74 19.05
N PRO A 122 -22.09 18.32 20.10
CA PRO A 122 -22.74 17.76 21.28
C PRO A 122 -23.59 18.88 21.89
N ARG A 123 -24.90 18.63 21.98
CA ARG A 123 -25.82 19.52 22.68
C ARG A 123 -25.62 19.41 24.19
#